data_AF-A0A9D0Q472-F1
#
_entry.id   AF-A0A9D0Q472-F1
#
_cell.length_a   1.000
_cell.length_b   1.000
_cell.length_c   1.000
_cell.angle_alpha   90.00
_cell.angle_beta   90.00
_cell.angle_gamma   90.00
#
_symmetry.space_group_name_H-M   'P 1'
#
loop_
_entity.id
_entity.type
_entity.pdbx_description
1 polymer ?
#
loop_
_entity_poly.entity_id
_entity_poly.type
_entity_poly.pdbx_seq_one_letter_code
_entity_poly.pdbx_strand_id
1 'polypeptide(L)'
;EMLKHKHNKPCFIFAITMENHGPLHLEKVTAENEKQYYRGVQPNNKDELSIYLRHLKNADKTIKYLMTTLKRYEKNTLFCLYGDHVPSMPAIYAETAFNDNRTDYVIWSPISIKNNKHNKKNISTQCLTKQIKKIIGD
;
A
#
# COMPACT_ATOMS: atom_id res chain seq x y z
N GLU A 1 -3.65 -19.01 -8.76
CA GLU A 1 -2.86 -19.97 -9.56
C GLU A 1 -1.40 -20.07 -9.14
N MET A 2 -0.59 -19.00 -9.10
CA MET A 2 0.87 -19.10 -8.84
C MET A 2 1.29 -19.79 -7.52
N LEU A 3 0.53 -19.63 -6.43
CA LEU A 3 0.85 -20.27 -5.14
C LEU A 3 0.39 -21.73 -5.04
N LYS A 4 -0.39 -22.23 -6.00
CA LYS A 4 -0.99 -23.58 -5.98
C LYS A 4 -0.01 -24.67 -6.41
N HIS A 5 1.07 -24.32 -7.12
CA HIS A 5 2.09 -25.30 -7.48
C HIS A 5 3.01 -25.57 -6.29
N LYS A 6 3.10 -26.85 -5.89
CA LYS A 6 4.03 -27.34 -4.86
C LYS A 6 5.47 -27.29 -5.38
N HIS A 7 6.04 -26.10 -5.49
CA HIS A 7 7.47 -25.94 -5.71
C HIS A 7 8.21 -26.00 -4.38
N ASN A 8 9.16 -26.92 -4.22
CA ASN A 8 9.97 -27.04 -2.99
C ASN A 8 11.07 -25.97 -2.87
N LYS A 9 11.15 -25.03 -3.83
CA LYS A 9 12.13 -23.94 -3.83
C LYS A 9 11.49 -22.63 -3.33
N PRO A 10 12.25 -21.74 -2.66
CA PRO A 10 11.80 -20.38 -2.39
C PRO A 10 11.35 -19.67 -3.68
N CYS A 11 10.29 -18.87 -3.58
CA CYS A 11 9.74 -18.11 -4.69
C CYS A 11 9.73 -16.63 -4.32
N PHE A 12 10.20 -15.77 -5.23
CA PHE A 12 10.10 -14.32 -5.12
C PHE A 12 9.10 -13.81 -6.15
N ILE A 13 8.13 -13.03 -5.68
CA ILE A 13 7.12 -12.40 -6.52
C ILE A 13 7.23 -10.89 -6.31
N PHE A 14 7.47 -10.17 -7.39
CA PHE A 14 7.38 -8.72 -7.44
C PHE A 14 6.17 -8.33 -8.28
N ALA A 15 5.29 -7.50 -7.71
CA ALA A 15 4.06 -7.07 -8.37
C ALA A 15 3.89 -5.56 -8.20
N ILE A 16 3.35 -4.92 -9.23
CA ILE A 16 3.01 -3.49 -9.26
C ILE A 16 1.49 -3.40 -9.40
N THR A 17 0.84 -2.70 -8.47
CA THR A 17 -0.62 -2.51 -8.47
C THR A 17 -0.99 -1.25 -9.24
N MET A 18 -2.16 -1.24 -9.88
CA MET A 18 -2.64 -0.10 -10.67
C MET A 18 -3.90 0.59 -10.09
N GLU A 19 -4.50 0.06 -9.02
CA GLU A 19 -5.81 0.52 -8.50
C GLU A 19 -5.83 2.03 -8.17
N ASN A 20 -4.75 2.56 -7.58
CA ASN A 20 -4.65 3.98 -7.21
C ASN A 20 -4.06 4.86 -8.30
N HIS A 21 -3.68 4.29 -9.44
CA HIS A 21 -3.08 5.02 -10.53
C HIS A 21 -4.14 5.83 -11.29
N GLY A 22 -3.79 7.05 -11.69
CA GLY A 22 -4.67 7.91 -12.47
C GLY A 22 -4.82 7.49 -13.94
N PRO A 23 -5.51 8.29 -14.75
CA PRO A 23 -6.08 9.60 -14.41
C PRO A 23 -7.38 9.50 -13.60
N LEU A 24 -7.36 10.07 -12.38
CA LEU A 24 -8.52 10.02 -11.47
C LEU A 24 -9.66 10.95 -11.91
N HIS A 25 -9.33 12.04 -12.61
CA HIS A 25 -10.30 13.05 -13.07
C HIS A 25 -11.28 12.54 -14.13
N LEU A 26 -11.09 11.34 -14.69
CA LEU A 26 -12.04 10.73 -15.63
C LEU A 26 -13.23 10.09 -14.91
N GLU A 27 -13.14 9.89 -13.60
CA GLU A 27 -14.21 9.31 -12.80
C GLU A 27 -15.06 10.39 -12.14
N LYS A 28 -16.30 10.04 -11.81
CA LYS A 28 -17.23 10.94 -11.13
C LYS A 28 -17.28 10.60 -9.66
N VAL A 29 -17.21 11.64 -8.82
CA VAL A 29 -17.51 11.53 -7.40
C VAL A 29 -19.00 11.29 -7.23
N THR A 30 -19.36 10.30 -6.42
CA THR A 30 -20.74 10.12 -5.98
C THR A 30 -20.96 10.79 -4.63
N ALA A 31 -22.20 11.20 -4.33
CA ALA A 31 -22.54 11.80 -3.03
C ALA A 31 -22.19 10.89 -1.83
N GLU A 32 -22.20 9.57 -2.04
CA GLU A 32 -21.77 8.57 -1.04
C GLU A 32 -20.26 8.66 -0.76
N ASN A 33 -19.44 8.94 -1.79
CA ASN A 33 -18.00 9.09 -1.61
C ASN A 33 -17.65 10.30 -0.74
N GLU A 34 -18.33 11.43 -0.93
CA GLU A 34 -18.02 12.65 -0.17
C GLU A 34 -18.29 12.52 1.32
N LYS A 35 -19.39 11.85 1.71
CA LYS A 35 -19.75 11.70 3.13
C LYS A 35 -18.82 10.77 3.89
N GLN A 36 -18.17 9.84 3.19
CA GLN A 36 -17.48 8.73 3.82
C GLN A 36 -16.01 9.01 4.16
N TYR A 37 -15.38 9.99 3.50
CA TYR A 37 -13.92 10.16 3.54
C TYR A 37 -13.43 11.38 4.32
N TYR A 38 -14.27 12.39 4.51
CA TYR A 38 -13.87 13.64 5.16
C TYR A 38 -14.44 13.76 6.57
N ARG A 39 -13.65 14.37 7.46
CA ARG A 39 -14.12 14.86 8.76
C ARG A 39 -13.87 16.37 8.80
N GLY A 40 -14.90 17.16 9.04
CA GLY A 40 -14.79 18.62 9.09
C GLY A 40 -14.87 19.29 7.72
N VAL A 41 -14.18 20.44 7.58
CA VAL A 41 -14.19 21.26 6.36
C VAL A 41 -13.51 20.51 5.22
N GLN A 42 -14.17 20.48 4.06
CA GLN A 42 -13.69 19.78 2.87
C GLN A 42 -12.91 20.76 1.98
N PRO A 43 -11.84 20.33 1.29
CA PRO A 43 -11.13 21.18 0.34
C PRO A 43 -12.02 21.51 -0.85
N ASN A 44 -11.78 22.65 -1.48
CA ASN A 44 -12.57 23.12 -2.62
C ASN A 44 -12.42 22.19 -3.84
N ASN A 45 -11.22 21.66 -4.07
CA ASN A 45 -10.91 20.77 -5.20
C ASN A 45 -10.92 19.29 -4.80
N LYS A 46 -11.84 18.89 -3.91
CA LYS A 46 -11.88 17.56 -3.28
C LYS A 46 -12.14 16.39 -4.23
N ASP A 47 -12.49 16.61 -5.50
CA ASP A 47 -12.97 15.51 -6.34
C ASP A 47 -11.91 14.45 -6.61
N GLU A 48 -10.71 14.87 -7.03
CA GLU A 48 -9.59 13.96 -7.25
C GLU A 48 -9.18 13.24 -5.95
N LEU A 49 -9.20 13.95 -4.83
CA LEU A 49 -8.92 13.37 -3.52
C LEU A 49 -9.99 12.34 -3.12
N SER A 50 -11.27 12.62 -3.38
CA SER A 50 -12.38 11.72 -3.08
C SER A 50 -12.29 10.43 -3.90
N ILE A 51 -11.94 10.56 -5.19
CA ILE A 51 -11.73 9.43 -6.07
C ILE A 51 -10.53 8.62 -5.60
N TYR A 52 -9.39 9.25 -5.29
CA TYR A 52 -8.23 8.58 -4.74
C TYR A 52 -8.54 7.81 -3.45
N LEU A 53 -9.27 8.43 -2.50
CA LEU A 53 -9.65 7.79 -1.24
C LEU A 53 -10.60 6.59 -1.46
N ARG A 54 -11.42 6.63 -2.51
CA ARG A 54 -12.21 5.48 -2.95
C ARG A 54 -11.34 4.33 -3.44
N HIS A 55 -10.38 4.60 -4.33
CA HIS A 55 -9.45 3.58 -4.81
C HIS A 55 -8.54 3.05 -3.69
N LEU A 56 -8.10 3.92 -2.77
CA LEU A 56 -7.33 3.51 -1.60
C LEU A 56 -8.13 2.52 -0.73
N LYS A 57 -9.44 2.73 -0.56
CA LYS A 57 -10.33 1.77 0.12
C LYS A 57 -10.47 0.46 -0.66
N ASN A 58 -10.43 0.47 -1.99
CA ASN A 58 -10.44 -0.76 -2.79
C ASN A 58 -9.12 -1.52 -2.68
N ALA A 59 -7.99 -0.82 -2.76
CA ALA A 59 -6.67 -1.38 -2.56
C ALA A 59 -6.54 -2.04 -1.17
N ASP A 60 -7.03 -1.39 -0.11
CA ASP A 60 -7.09 -1.97 1.24
C ASP A 60 -7.85 -3.31 1.28
N LYS A 61 -9.01 -3.40 0.63
CA LYS A 61 -9.77 -4.66 0.53
C LYS A 61 -8.96 -5.75 -0.18
N THR A 62 -8.28 -5.42 -1.26
CA THR A 62 -7.43 -6.35 -2.03
C THR A 62 -6.23 -6.83 -1.21
N ILE A 63 -5.56 -5.91 -0.50
CA ILE A 63 -4.46 -6.22 0.42
C ILE A 63 -4.95 -7.14 1.54
N LYS A 64 -6.10 -6.84 2.13
CA LYS A 64 -6.73 -7.69 3.16
C LYS A 64 -7.02 -9.10 2.64
N TYR A 65 -7.55 -9.23 1.42
CA TYR A 65 -7.80 -10.51 0.78
C TYR A 65 -6.49 -11.30 0.57
N LEU A 66 -5.43 -10.63 0.09
CA LEU A 66 -4.11 -11.23 -0.09
C LEU A 66 -3.54 -11.71 1.24
N MET A 67 -3.46 -10.84 2.25
CA MET A 67 -2.95 -11.19 3.59
C MET A 67 -3.75 -12.35 4.21
N THR A 68 -5.08 -12.35 4.04
CA THR A 68 -5.96 -13.43 4.51
C THR A 68 -5.67 -14.76 3.79
N THR A 69 -5.34 -14.70 2.51
CA THR A 69 -4.92 -15.87 1.72
C THR A 69 -3.54 -16.38 2.16
N LEU A 70 -2.57 -15.47 2.37
CA LEU A 70 -1.24 -15.81 2.85
C LEU A 70 -1.26 -16.42 4.26
N LYS A 71 -2.20 -16.02 5.12
CA LYS A 71 -2.41 -16.66 6.44
C LYS A 71 -2.76 -18.14 6.37
N ARG A 72 -3.40 -18.59 5.29
CA ARG A 72 -3.72 -20.01 5.05
C ARG A 72 -2.64 -20.73 4.25
N TYR A 73 -1.57 -20.03 3.86
CA TYR A 73 -0.49 -20.63 3.11
C TYR A 73 0.51 -21.27 4.07
N GLU A 74 0.74 -22.57 3.93
CA GLU A 74 1.52 -23.38 4.88
C GLU A 74 3.03 -23.06 4.86
N LYS A 75 3.52 -22.31 3.86
CA LYS A 75 4.94 -21.97 3.75
C LYS A 75 5.26 -20.64 4.42
N ASN A 76 6.46 -20.56 4.99
CA ASN A 76 7.05 -19.31 5.47
C ASN A 76 6.98 -18.24 4.36
N THR A 77 6.29 -17.15 4.67
CA THR A 77 5.99 -16.09 3.71
C THR A 77 6.33 -14.75 4.31
N LEU A 78 7.12 -13.96 3.60
CA LEU A 78 7.34 -12.55 3.89
C LEU A 78 6.61 -11.72 2.84
N PHE A 79 5.79 -10.79 3.28
CA PHE A 79 5.06 -9.86 2.44
C PHE A 79 5.59 -8.45 2.70
N CYS A 80 5.94 -7.75 1.63
CA CYS A 80 6.35 -6.35 1.67
C CYS A 80 5.46 -5.55 0.72
N LEU A 81 4.91 -4.45 1.22
CA LEU A 81 4.16 -3.47 0.44
C LEU A 81 4.74 -2.09 0.72
N TYR A 82 4.90 -1.27 -0.30
CA TYR A 82 5.34 0.11 -0.17
C TYR A 82 4.71 0.96 -1.28
N GLY A 83 4.40 2.22 -0.98
CA GLY A 83 4.03 3.19 -2.01
C GLY A 83 5.27 3.67 -2.76
N ASP A 84 5.17 3.79 -4.08
CA ASP A 84 6.23 4.32 -4.94
C ASP A 84 6.31 5.85 -4.90
N HIS A 85 5.16 6.53 -4.86
CA HIS A 85 5.07 7.98 -4.67
C HIS A 85 3.70 8.44 -4.11
N VAL A 86 3.62 9.69 -3.63
CA VAL A 86 2.33 10.35 -3.31
C VAL A 86 1.59 10.72 -4.61
N PRO A 87 0.24 10.72 -4.65
CA PRO A 87 -0.49 11.03 -5.87
C PRO A 87 -0.24 12.48 -6.35
N SER A 88 -0.31 12.73 -7.65
CA SER A 88 -0.16 14.11 -8.16
C SER A 88 -1.45 14.89 -7.97
N MET A 89 -1.54 15.72 -6.91
CA MET A 89 -2.72 16.54 -6.58
C MET A 89 -2.34 17.98 -6.23
N PRO A 90 -1.82 18.78 -7.18
CA PRO A 90 -1.24 20.09 -6.89
C PRO A 90 -2.23 21.07 -6.25
N ALA A 91 -3.50 21.07 -6.67
CA ALA A 91 -4.51 21.96 -6.10
C ALA A 91 -4.79 21.64 -4.62
N ILE A 92 -4.91 20.36 -4.27
CA ILE A 92 -5.09 19.91 -2.89
C ILE A 92 -3.87 20.26 -2.04
N TYR A 93 -2.66 20.03 -2.57
CA TYR A 93 -1.43 20.30 -1.82
C TYR A 93 -1.20 21.79 -1.57
N ALA A 94 -1.53 22.64 -2.55
CA ALA A 94 -1.52 24.08 -2.38
C ALA A 94 -2.54 24.55 -1.32
N GLU A 95 -3.77 24.02 -1.36
CA GLU A 95 -4.84 24.38 -0.43
C GLU A 95 -4.56 23.92 1.02
N THR A 96 -3.95 22.74 1.18
CA THR A 96 -3.69 22.12 2.49
C THR A 96 -2.30 22.43 3.06
N ALA A 97 -1.47 23.17 2.33
CA ALA A 97 -0.04 23.38 2.63
C ALA A 97 0.74 22.07 2.84
N PHE A 98 0.33 20.98 2.19
CA PHE A 98 0.97 19.67 2.28
C PHE A 98 2.24 19.63 1.41
N ASN A 99 3.37 19.24 1.99
CA ASN A 99 4.68 19.23 1.31
C ASN A 99 5.52 17.98 1.59
N ASP A 100 4.91 16.91 2.11
CA ASP A 100 5.59 15.66 2.40
C ASP A 100 5.48 14.68 1.23
N ASN A 101 6.62 14.24 0.69
CA ASN A 101 6.68 13.31 -0.43
C ASN A 101 6.90 11.85 -0.01
N ARG A 102 6.91 11.56 1.30
CA ARG A 102 7.11 10.21 1.82
C ARG A 102 5.86 9.36 1.61
N THR A 103 6.10 8.07 1.38
CA THR A 103 5.06 7.03 1.32
C THR A 103 5.24 6.03 2.45
N ASP A 104 4.15 5.33 2.77
CA ASP A 104 4.16 4.26 3.76
C ASP A 104 4.69 2.95 3.18
N TYR A 105 5.20 2.11 4.08
CA TYR A 105 5.56 0.73 3.77
C TYR A 105 5.21 -0.19 4.95
N VAL A 106 5.04 -1.47 4.66
CA VAL A 106 4.84 -2.53 5.64
C VAL A 106 5.64 -3.75 5.26
N ILE A 107 6.32 -4.35 6.24
CA ILE A 107 6.85 -5.70 6.16
C ILE A 107 6.04 -6.56 7.13
N TRP A 108 5.45 -7.62 6.62
CA TRP A 108 4.54 -8.48 7.38
C TRP A 108 4.79 -9.96 7.05
N SER A 109 4.51 -10.84 8.00
CA SER A 109 4.55 -12.29 7.82
C SER A 109 3.36 -12.92 8.56
N PRO A 110 2.73 -13.98 8.00
CA PRO A 110 1.72 -14.76 8.70
C PRO A 110 2.21 -15.40 10.01
N ILE A 111 3.49 -15.77 10.05
CA ILE A 111 4.14 -16.42 11.20
C ILE A 111 5.01 -15.38 11.91
N SER A 112 5.08 -15.46 13.24
CA SER A 112 5.89 -14.56 14.05
C SER A 112 7.36 -14.58 13.62
N ILE A 113 7.87 -13.44 13.18
CA ILE A 113 9.29 -13.25 12.89
C ILE A 113 10.01 -13.07 14.22
N LYS A 114 10.85 -14.04 14.62
CA LYS A 114 11.72 -13.88 15.80
C LYS A 114 12.62 -12.66 15.56
N ASN A 115 12.74 -11.77 16.55
CA ASN A 115 13.52 -10.52 16.54
C ASN A 115 12.94 -9.31 15.78
N ASN A 116 11.63 -9.06 15.90
CA ASN A 116 10.98 -7.94 15.21
C ASN A 116 11.17 -6.57 15.91
N LYS A 117 12.40 -6.02 15.91
CA LYS A 117 12.65 -4.58 16.16
C LYS A 117 12.69 -3.78 14.84
N HIS A 118 11.89 -4.17 13.86
CA HIS A 118 11.90 -3.59 12.51
C HIS A 118 10.91 -2.41 12.37
N ASN A 119 11.11 -1.38 13.20
CA ASN A 119 10.32 -0.14 13.16
C ASN A 119 11.12 1.03 12.57
N LYS A 120 12.03 0.77 11.62
CA LYS A 120 12.82 1.84 11.01
C LYS A 120 11.90 2.78 10.23
N LYS A 121 11.75 4.02 10.67
CA LYS A 121 10.97 5.04 9.96
C LYS A 121 11.86 5.77 8.97
N ASN A 122 11.26 6.37 7.94
CA ASN A 122 11.93 7.27 6.99
C ASN A 122 13.15 6.64 6.32
N ILE A 123 12.96 5.48 5.70
CA ILE A 123 14.01 4.73 5.02
C ILE A 123 13.88 4.89 3.50
N SER A 124 15.00 4.75 2.79
CA SER A 124 14.97 4.60 1.34
C SER A 124 14.53 3.18 0.93
N THR A 125 14.13 3.02 -0.32
CA THR A 125 13.85 1.71 -0.94
C THR A 125 15.07 0.77 -0.88
N GLN A 126 16.30 1.28 -1.01
CA GLN A 126 17.50 0.44 -0.84
C GLN A 126 17.64 -0.07 0.60
N CYS A 127 17.31 0.76 1.59
CA CYS A 127 17.32 0.35 2.99
C CYS A 127 16.20 -0.67 3.28
N LEU A 128 15.04 -0.54 2.63
CA LEU A 128 13.96 -1.53 2.68
C LEU A 128 14.44 -2.90 2.15
N THR A 129 15.13 -2.94 1.00
CA THR A 129 15.73 -4.18 0.48
C THR A 129 16.71 -4.82 1.46
N LYS A 130 17.58 -4.03 2.10
CA LYS A 130 18.51 -4.52 3.13
C LYS A 130 17.78 -5.13 4.33
N GLN A 131 16.64 -4.55 4.73
CA GLN A 131 15.83 -5.12 5.82
C GLN A 131 15.19 -6.45 5.42
N ILE A 132 14.65 -6.55 4.21
CA ILE A 132 14.08 -7.81 3.69
C ILE A 132 15.15 -8.92 3.68
N LYS A 133 16.35 -8.64 3.12
CA LYS A 133 17.48 -9.57 3.09
C LYS A 133 17.85 -10.08 4.48
N LYS A 134 17.98 -9.17 5.45
CA LYS A 134 18.25 -9.52 6.86
C LYS A 134 17.18 -10.44 7.47
N ILE A 135 15.90 -10.26 7.10
CA ILE A 135 14.79 -11.08 7.62
C ILE A 135 14.82 -12.49 7.02
N ILE A 136 15.14 -12.61 5.72
CA ILE A 136 15.17 -13.91 5.03
C ILE A 136 16.49 -14.67 5.21
N GLY A 137 17.52 -14.02 5.77
CA GLY A 137 18.83 -14.63 6.05
C GLY A 137 19.78 -14.65 4.83
N ASP A 138 19.63 -13.69 3.92
CA ASP A 138 20.51 -13.44 2.77
C ASP A 138 21.44 -12.24 3.05
#